data_AF-A0A1G7XVV6-F1
#
_entry.id   AF-A0A1G7XVV6-F1
#
_cell.length_a   1.000
_cell.length_b   1.000
_cell.length_c   1.000
_cell.angle_alpha   90.00
_cell.angle_beta   90.00
_cell.angle_gamma   90.00
#
_symmetry.space_group_name_H-M   'P 1'
#
loop_
_entity.id
_entity.type
_entity.pdbx_description
1 polymer ?
#
loop_
_entity_poly.entity_id
_entity_poly.type
_entity_poly.pdbx_seq_one_letter_code
_entity_poly.pdbx_strand_id
1 'polypeptide(L)'
;MTLSTEQQILIEQRVTNEAKSIVVAYLLWACLGWFGAHRFYLDKTGSAVAMLVLSLFSFVTMAIVIGIFTFAVVAIWVVVDAFLIPGMINSERSKLRDQLTSNASITNAAVQNTAAV
;
A
#
# COMPACT_ATOMS: atom_id res chain seq x y z
N MET A 1 28.31 8.82 4.21
CA MET A 1 28.83 7.77 3.29
C MET A 1 27.75 7.48 2.27
N THR A 2 28.02 7.68 0.99
CA THR A 2 27.07 7.38 -0.10
C THR A 2 27.20 5.91 -0.48
N LEU A 3 26.08 5.20 -0.65
CA LEU A 3 26.10 3.81 -1.15
C LEU A 3 26.77 3.74 -2.51
N SER A 4 27.48 2.64 -2.80
CA SER A 4 28.07 2.43 -4.12
C SER A 4 26.99 2.29 -5.19
N THR A 5 27.33 2.58 -6.44
CA THR A 5 26.39 2.45 -7.58
C THR A 5 25.79 1.05 -7.68
N GLU A 6 26.59 0.01 -7.43
CA GLU A 6 26.13 -1.38 -7.43
C GLU A 6 25.04 -1.61 -6.36
N GLN A 7 25.25 -1.08 -5.15
CA GLN A 7 24.27 -1.21 -4.07
C GLN A 7 22.98 -0.44 -4.38
N GLN A 8 23.07 0.74 -4.97
CA GLN A 8 21.88 1.50 -5.38
C GLN A 8 21.08 0.74 -6.46
N ILE A 9 21.75 0.15 -7.45
CA ILE A 9 21.10 -0.66 -8.48
C ILE A 9 20.40 -1.88 -7.85
N LEU A 10 21.06 -2.58 -6.93
CA LEU A 10 20.46 -3.73 -6.24
C LEU A 10 19.25 -3.34 -5.39
N ILE A 11 19.28 -2.18 -4.72
CA ILE A 11 18.16 -1.66 -3.94
C ILE A 11 16.97 -1.36 -4.85
N GLU A 12 17.16 -0.64 -5.95
CA GLU A 12 16.07 -0.32 -6.89
C GLU A 12 15.51 -1.58 -7.56
N GLN A 13 16.35 -2.58 -7.85
CA GLN A 13 15.89 -3.89 -8.31
C GLN A 13 15.02 -4.60 -7.25
N ARG A 14 15.45 -4.61 -5.98
CA ARG A 14 14.65 -5.19 -4.89
C ARG A 14 13.34 -4.45 -4.70
N VAL A 15 13.36 -3.12 -4.67
CA VAL A 15 12.13 -2.31 -4.55
C VAL A 15 11.17 -2.63 -5.69
N THR A 16 11.67 -2.76 -6.93
CA THR A 16 10.82 -3.09 -8.08
C THR A 16 10.22 -4.50 -7.97
N ASN A 17 10.99 -5.47 -7.45
CA ASN A 17 10.57 -6.86 -7.37
C ASN A 17 9.68 -7.17 -6.14
N GLU A 18 9.94 -6.50 -5.02
CA GLU A 18 9.26 -6.72 -3.74
C GLU A 18 8.08 -5.75 -3.53
N ALA A 19 7.98 -4.65 -4.29
CA ALA A 19 6.83 -3.74 -4.18
C ALA A 19 5.53 -4.38 -4.65
N LYS A 20 4.43 -4.00 -3.98
CA LYS A 20 3.09 -4.46 -4.35
C LYS A 20 2.71 -4.04 -5.77
N SER A 21 1.99 -4.94 -6.45
CA SER A 21 1.61 -4.76 -7.84
C SER A 21 0.44 -3.79 -7.96
N ILE A 22 0.64 -2.73 -8.74
CA ILE A 22 -0.42 -1.77 -9.07
C ILE A 22 -1.58 -2.42 -9.82
N VAL A 23 -1.27 -3.38 -10.69
CA VAL A 23 -2.27 -4.11 -11.48
C VAL A 23 -3.16 -4.93 -10.54
N VAL A 24 -2.57 -5.61 -9.55
CA VAL A 24 -3.33 -6.37 -8.55
C VAL A 24 -4.19 -5.44 -7.70
N ALA A 25 -3.67 -4.27 -7.31
CA ALA A 25 -4.45 -3.29 -6.55
C ALA A 25 -5.68 -2.79 -7.34
N TYR A 26 -5.53 -2.50 -8.63
CA TYR A 26 -6.67 -2.10 -9.48
C TYR A 26 -7.64 -3.26 -9.78
N LEU A 27 -7.14 -4.50 -9.90
CA LEU A 27 -7.99 -5.68 -10.08
C LEU A 27 -8.85 -5.93 -8.83
N LEU A 28 -8.24 -5.84 -7.64
CA LEU A 28 -8.97 -5.93 -6.36
C LEU A 28 -9.95 -4.79 -6.18
N TRP A 29 -9.61 -3.59 -6.64
CA TRP A 29 -10.51 -2.44 -6.63
C TRP A 29 -11.72 -2.66 -7.57
N ALA A 30 -11.51 -3.20 -8.77
CA ALA A 30 -12.58 -3.45 -9.72
C ALA A 30 -13.52 -4.59 -9.27
N CYS A 31 -12.98 -5.68 -8.72
CA CYS A 31 -13.78 -6.83 -8.29
C CYS A 31 -14.39 -6.65 -6.90
N LEU A 32 -13.59 -6.22 -5.92
CA LEU A 32 -13.94 -6.18 -4.49
C LEU A 32 -13.80 -4.76 -3.89
N GLY A 33 -13.81 -3.71 -4.72
CA GLY A 33 -13.68 -2.32 -4.26
C GLY A 33 -14.70 -1.92 -3.21
N TRP A 34 -15.95 -2.38 -3.35
CA TRP A 34 -17.03 -2.15 -2.40
C TRP A 34 -16.79 -2.75 -1.01
N PHE A 35 -16.02 -3.84 -0.94
CA PHE A 35 -15.63 -4.50 0.31
C PHE A 35 -14.28 -4.01 0.87
N GLY A 36 -13.58 -3.13 0.15
CA GLY A 36 -12.29 -2.58 0.57
C GLY A 36 -11.09 -3.52 0.40
N ALA A 37 -11.18 -4.55 -0.44
CA ALA A 37 -10.10 -5.53 -0.63
C ALA A 37 -8.79 -4.90 -1.14
N HIS A 38 -8.85 -3.87 -1.98
CA HIS A 38 -7.67 -3.14 -2.45
C HIS A 38 -6.93 -2.44 -1.29
N ARG A 39 -7.63 -1.98 -0.26
CA ARG A 39 -7.00 -1.37 0.93
C ARG A 39 -6.40 -2.41 1.86
N PHE A 40 -7.02 -3.61 1.96
CA PHE A 40 -6.39 -4.73 2.67
C PHE A 40 -5.09 -5.16 1.99
N TYR A 41 -5.07 -5.21 0.66
CA TYR A 41 -3.85 -5.53 -0.09
C TYR A 41 -2.73 -4.50 0.13
N LEU A 42 -3.05 -3.21 0.24
CA LEU A 42 -2.08 -2.13 0.45
C LEU A 42 -1.71 -1.90 1.93
N ASP A 43 -1.96 -2.88 2.81
CA ASP A 43 -1.71 -2.81 4.26
C ASP A 43 -2.36 -1.60 4.96
N LYS A 44 -3.51 -1.15 4.45
CA LYS A 44 -4.32 -0.07 5.04
C LYS A 44 -5.49 -0.63 5.84
N THR A 45 -5.20 -1.55 6.76
CA THR A 45 -6.20 -2.33 7.52
C THR A 45 -7.25 -1.47 8.22
N GLY A 46 -6.85 -0.36 8.86
CA GLY A 46 -7.81 0.51 9.57
C GLY A 46 -8.89 1.08 8.64
N SER A 47 -8.48 1.61 7.48
CA SER A 47 -9.44 2.15 6.51
C SER A 47 -10.16 1.06 5.72
N ALA A 48 -9.55 -0.11 5.55
CA ALA A 48 -10.17 -1.27 4.92
C ALA A 48 -11.32 -1.82 5.76
N VAL A 49 -11.11 -1.95 7.08
CA VAL A 49 -12.16 -2.35 8.04
C VAL A 49 -13.29 -1.32 8.08
N ALA A 50 -12.98 -0.02 8.09
CA ALA A 50 -14.00 1.01 8.04
C ALA A 50 -14.90 0.86 6.79
N MET A 51 -14.29 0.67 5.60
CA MET A 51 -15.03 0.46 4.36
C MET A 51 -15.88 -0.82 4.40
N LEU A 52 -15.32 -1.92 4.92
CA LEU A 52 -16.04 -3.19 5.08
C LEU A 52 -17.29 -3.01 5.96
N VAL A 53 -17.14 -2.38 7.14
CA VAL A 53 -18.22 -2.13 8.08
C VAL A 53 -19.28 -1.21 7.47
N LEU A 54 -18.88 -0.13 6.80
CA LEU A 54 -19.82 0.76 6.11
C LEU A 54 -20.56 0.05 4.97
N SER A 55 -19.88 -0.80 4.19
CA SER A 55 -20.52 -1.56 3.12
C SER A 55 -21.55 -2.55 3.68
N LEU A 56 -21.22 -3.26 4.76
CA LEU A 56 -22.07 -4.25 5.39
C LEU A 56 -23.26 -3.56 6.08
N PHE A 57 -23.01 -2.45 6.76
CA PHE A 57 -24.05 -1.61 7.35
C PHE A 57 -25.00 -1.06 6.27
N SER A 58 -24.47 -0.60 5.13
CA SER A 58 -25.28 -0.14 4.00
C SER A 58 -26.16 -1.26 3.44
N PHE A 59 -25.63 -2.49 3.36
CA PHE A 59 -26.39 -3.65 2.86
C PHE A 59 -27.54 -4.03 3.81
N VAL A 60 -27.29 -4.04 5.12
CA VAL A 60 -28.33 -4.32 6.15
C VAL A 60 -29.39 -3.23 6.19
N THR A 61 -28.97 -1.96 6.08
CA THR A 61 -29.89 -0.81 6.13
C THR A 61 -30.54 -0.49 4.78
N MET A 62 -30.25 -1.24 3.71
CA MET A 62 -30.77 -1.00 2.36
C MET A 62 -32.31 -1.04 2.28
N ALA A 63 -32.96 -1.82 3.16
CA ALA A 63 -34.42 -1.88 3.27
C ALA A 63 -35.04 -0.57 3.80
N ILE A 64 -34.23 0.30 4.39
CA ILE A 64 -34.60 1.63 4.88
C ILE A 64 -33.96 2.64 3.92
N VAL A 65 -34.66 3.72 3.55
CA VAL A 65 -34.13 4.76 2.62
C VAL A 65 -32.73 5.26 2.99
N ILE A 66 -32.34 5.14 4.26
CA ILE A 66 -31.01 5.42 4.80
C ILE A 66 -29.89 4.64 4.07
N GLY A 67 -30.11 3.37 3.70
CA GLY A 67 -29.09 2.56 3.04
C GLY A 67 -28.69 3.06 1.65
N ILE A 68 -29.58 3.78 0.96
CA ILE A 68 -29.28 4.41 -0.34
C ILE A 68 -28.24 5.52 -0.16
N PHE A 69 -28.38 6.32 0.90
CA PHE A 69 -27.44 7.41 1.18
C PHE A 69 -26.05 6.87 1.54
N THR A 70 -25.98 5.87 2.40
CA THR A 70 -24.69 5.28 2.79
C THR A 70 -24.03 4.54 1.62
N PHE A 71 -24.81 3.89 0.76
CA PHE A 71 -24.31 3.29 -0.48
C PHE A 71 -23.68 4.34 -1.41
N ALA A 72 -24.30 5.52 -1.56
CA ALA A 72 -23.74 6.61 -2.34
C ALA A 72 -22.41 7.14 -1.75
N VAL A 73 -22.30 7.23 -0.42
CA VAL A 73 -21.04 7.60 0.24
C VAL A 73 -19.94 6.58 -0.06
N VAL A 74 -20.24 5.28 0.05
CA VAL A 74 -19.27 4.22 -0.29
C VAL A 74 -18.92 4.27 -1.78
N ALA A 75 -19.87 4.58 -2.67
CA ALA A 75 -19.63 4.73 -4.10
C ALA A 75 -18.61 5.82 -4.41
N ILE A 76 -18.81 7.01 -3.82
CA ILE A 76 -17.89 8.14 -3.95
C ILE A 76 -16.52 7.75 -3.39
N TRP A 77 -16.49 7.05 -2.25
CA TRP A 77 -15.25 6.61 -1.63
C TRP A 77 -14.47 5.65 -2.54
N VAL A 78 -15.13 4.66 -3.17
CA VAL A 78 -14.50 3.75 -4.12
C VAL A 78 -13.91 4.52 -5.31
N VAL A 79 -14.61 5.53 -5.83
CA VAL A 79 -14.09 6.40 -6.91
C VAL A 79 -12.87 7.19 -6.45
N VAL A 80 -12.93 7.80 -5.27
CA VAL A 80 -11.79 8.52 -4.68
C VAL A 80 -10.59 7.58 -4.54
N ASP A 81 -10.81 6.34 -4.12
CA ASP A 81 -9.75 5.35 -3.97
C ASP A 81 -9.00 5.03 -5.26
N ALA A 82 -9.65 5.10 -6.42
CA ALA A 82 -8.97 4.92 -7.70
C ALA A 82 -7.82 5.93 -7.90
N PHE A 83 -7.96 7.14 -7.35
CA PHE A 83 -6.93 8.18 -7.36
C PHE A 83 -5.92 8.05 -6.21
N LEU A 84 -6.30 7.43 -5.08
CA LEU A 84 -5.40 7.23 -3.94
C LEU A 84 -4.47 6.02 -4.12
N ILE A 85 -4.86 5.00 -4.89
CA ILE A 85 -4.07 3.77 -5.12
C ILE A 85 -2.63 4.07 -5.55
N PRO A 86 -2.37 4.91 -6.58
CA PRO A 86 -0.99 5.24 -6.99
C PRO A 86 -0.17 5.86 -5.86
N GLY A 87 -0.78 6.76 -5.07
CA GLY A 87 -0.12 7.40 -3.93
C GLY A 87 0.23 6.40 -2.82
N MET A 88 -0.67 5.46 -2.53
CA MET A 88 -0.43 4.42 -1.53
C MET A 88 0.73 3.50 -1.92
N ILE A 89 0.78 3.06 -3.17
CA ILE A 89 1.86 2.19 -3.68
C ILE A 89 3.20 2.92 -3.66
N ASN A 90 3.24 4.19 -4.07
CA ASN A 90 4.47 4.97 -4.04
C ASN A 90 4.98 5.21 -2.61
N SER A 91 4.06 5.41 -1.65
CA SER A 91 4.44 5.51 -0.24
C SER A 91 5.06 4.22 0.29
N GLU A 92 4.58 3.07 -0.18
CA GLU A 92 5.10 1.76 0.21
C GLU A 92 6.47 1.48 -0.41
N ARG A 93 6.64 1.77 -1.71
CA ARG A 93 7.95 1.71 -2.40
C ARG A 93 9.00 2.55 -1.72
N SER A 94 8.65 3.78 -1.30
CA SER A 94 9.57 4.65 -0.56
C SER A 94 10.00 4.03 0.77
N LYS A 95 9.04 3.52 1.57
CA LYS A 95 9.35 2.87 2.84
C LYS A 95 10.26 1.66 2.66
N LEU A 96 10.00 0.83 1.64
CA LEU A 96 10.82 -0.33 1.35
C LEU A 96 12.24 0.07 0.92
N ARG A 97 12.37 1.12 0.09
CA ARG A 97 13.65 1.68 -0.30
C ARG A 97 14.43 2.22 0.88
N ASP A 98 13.78 2.93 1.79
CA ASP A 98 14.39 3.49 2.98
C ASP A 98 14.90 2.38 3.91
N GLN A 99 14.12 1.31 4.09
CA GLN A 99 14.52 0.13 4.88
C GLN A 99 15.74 -0.57 4.28
N LEU A 100 15.74 -0.81 2.96
CA LEU A 100 16.86 -1.47 2.27
C LEU A 100 18.13 -0.60 2.30
N THR A 101 17.98 0.71 2.14
CA THR A 101 19.08 1.68 2.21
C THR A 101 19.69 1.71 3.61
N SER A 102 18.85 1.77 4.65
CA SER A 102 19.27 1.69 6.06
C SER A 102 20.06 0.40 6.32
N ASN A 103 19.49 -0.76 5.95
CA ASN A 103 20.13 -2.06 6.14
C ASN A 103 21.49 -2.14 5.42
N ALA A 104 21.57 -1.70 4.15
CA ALA A 104 22.81 -1.70 3.39
C ALA A 104 23.88 -0.79 4.02
N SER A 105 23.50 0.39 4.51
CA SER A 105 24.44 1.31 5.18
C SER A 105 24.99 0.74 6.49
N ILE A 106 24.17 0.05 7.29
CA ILE A 106 24.59 -0.61 8.52
C ILE A 106 25.59 -1.73 8.22
N THR A 107 25.30 -2.57 7.22
CA THR A 107 26.20 -3.65 6.80
C THR A 107 27.53 -3.10 6.32
N ASN A 108 27.54 -2.04 5.50
CA ASN A 108 28.78 -1.39 5.04
C ASN A 108 29.62 -0.85 6.21
N ALA A 109 28.98 -0.19 7.18
CA ALA A 109 29.68 0.36 8.34
C ALA A 109 30.32 -0.76 9.19
N ALA A 110 29.63 -1.89 9.37
CA ALA A 110 30.17 -3.04 10.08
C ALA A 110 31.40 -3.65 9.35
N VAL A 111 31.31 -3.84 8.03
CA VAL A 111 32.41 -4.41 7.22
C VAL A 111 33.65 -3.50 7.26
N GLN A 112 33.47 -2.19 7.15
CA GLN A 112 34.59 -1.24 7.25
C GLN A 112 35.26 -1.27 8.62
N ASN A 113 34.47 -1.40 9.69
CA ASN A 113 35.00 -1.47 11.06
C ASN A 113 35.80 -2.77 11.31
N THR A 114 35.34 -3.91 10.77
CA THR A 114 36.10 -5.18 10.86
C THR A 114 37.39 -5.16 10.02
N ALA A 115 37.40 -4.49 8.86
CA ALA A 115 38.59 -4.40 8.01
C ALA A 115 39.66 -3.43 8.55
N ALA A 116 39.32 -2.59 9.52
CA ALA A 116 40.22 -1.61 10.14
C ALA A 116 40.91 -2.12 11.42
N VAL A 117 40.64 -3.36 11.84
CA VAL A 117 41.24 -4.05 13.01
C VAL A 117 42.20 -5.11 12.52
#